data_AF-G0MFW3-F1
#
_entry.id   AF-G0MFW3-F1
#
_cell.length_a   1.000
_cell.length_b   1.000
_cell.length_c   1.000
_cell.angle_alpha   90.00
_cell.angle_beta   90.00
_cell.angle_gamma   90.00
#
_symmetry.space_group_name_H-M   'P 1'
#
loop_
_entity.id
_entity.type
_entity.pdbx_description
1 polymer ?
#
loop_
_entity_poly.entity_id
_entity_poly.type
_entity_poly.pdbx_seq_one_letter_code
_entity_poly.pdbx_strand_id
1 'polypeptide(L)'
;MEDQDAPDADGNPSDHRGPRIQETDDHEYNSRADNLPESSPIDNQIQEPKPQATEEHSKNNEVQNTDKRSDTVAPETKPEKKCLTLQNNQNSTTQTNGNEFISVESHIRFLESLIPMMHTLETPTLEEDQLRIEKTIEKFKSIGNEEEKIRLNEVRTSLMTCLLMIERSAKKEIVKGEDTTSLKEFLLLFHNFLIALKMKELDSFVARVKYMLKELKVNDKNIPTRNIQLALQSIIVIIAP
;
A
#
# COMPACT_ATOMS: atom_id res chain seq x y z
N MET A 1 21.54 69.94 -38.40
CA MET A 1 21.12 68.59 -37.99
C MET A 1 22.39 67.98 -37.41
N GLU A 2 22.72 68.42 -36.19
CA GLU A 2 22.37 67.72 -34.93
C GLU A 2 23.23 66.45 -34.85
N ASP A 3 24.39 66.51 -34.19
CA ASP A 3 24.61 66.25 -32.74
C ASP A 3 24.24 64.80 -32.39
N GLN A 4 25.22 63.92 -32.14
CA GLN A 4 25.74 63.54 -30.80
C GLN A 4 24.62 62.85 -29.97
N ASP A 5 24.72 61.63 -29.44
CA ASP A 5 25.85 60.99 -28.75
C ASP A 5 25.62 59.47 -28.62
N ALA A 6 26.73 58.74 -28.59
CA ALA A 6 26.84 57.41 -27.99
C ALA A 6 27.26 57.57 -26.52
N PRO A 7 26.85 56.68 -25.61
CA PRO A 7 27.57 56.49 -24.36
C PRO A 7 28.23 55.11 -24.29
N ASP A 8 29.56 55.18 -24.23
CA ASP A 8 30.43 54.58 -23.20
C ASP A 8 30.27 53.10 -22.87
N ALA A 9 31.17 52.32 -23.48
CA ALA A 9 31.74 51.13 -22.89
C ALA A 9 32.82 51.58 -21.87
N ASP A 10 32.56 51.38 -20.58
CA ASP A 10 33.58 51.60 -19.56
C ASP A 10 33.48 50.58 -18.42
N GLY A 11 34.63 49.96 -18.12
CA GLY A 11 35.03 49.54 -16.78
C GLY A 11 34.38 48.30 -16.17
N ASN A 12 34.94 47.12 -16.46
CA ASN A 12 35.01 46.06 -15.46
C ASN A 12 36.44 45.50 -15.41
N PRO A 13 37.14 45.69 -14.29
CA PRO A 13 37.75 44.54 -13.65
C PRO A 13 37.62 44.63 -12.13
N SER A 14 36.56 44.04 -11.57
CA SER A 14 36.49 43.76 -10.14
C SER A 14 37.44 42.62 -9.78
N ASP A 15 38.60 43.03 -9.30
CA ASP A 15 39.67 42.24 -8.73
C ASP A 15 39.21 41.63 -7.39
N HIS A 16 38.62 40.44 -7.43
CA HIS A 16 38.35 39.65 -6.22
C HIS A 16 39.40 38.56 -6.06
N ARG A 17 40.51 38.96 -5.41
CA ARG A 17 41.37 38.06 -4.65
C ARG A 17 40.55 37.35 -3.58
N GLY A 18 40.11 36.13 -3.88
CA GLY A 18 39.65 35.19 -2.87
C GLY A 18 40.82 34.80 -1.95
N PRO A 19 40.61 34.67 -0.63
CA PRO A 19 41.62 34.14 0.26
C PRO A 19 41.89 32.67 -0.09
N ARG A 20 43.16 32.42 -0.39
CA ARG A 20 43.81 31.12 -0.57
C ARG A 20 43.54 30.25 0.65
N ILE A 21 42.73 29.20 0.47
CA ILE A 21 42.53 28.14 1.46
C ILE A 21 43.89 27.49 1.67
N GLN A 22 44.39 27.55 2.91
CA GLN A 22 45.53 26.76 3.35
C GLN A 22 45.06 25.31 3.47
N GLU A 23 45.66 24.45 2.68
CA GLU A 23 45.71 23.01 2.91
C GLU A 23 46.41 22.80 4.25
N THR A 24 45.67 22.38 5.27
CA THR A 24 46.24 21.75 6.45
C THR A 24 46.16 20.24 6.25
N ASP A 25 47.34 19.70 6.00
CA ASP A 25 47.73 18.31 6.10
C ASP A 25 47.30 17.64 7.43
N ASP A 26 47.29 16.31 7.36
CA ASP A 26 47.54 15.38 8.46
C ASP A 26 46.43 15.16 9.50
N HIS A 27 45.48 14.31 9.11
CA HIS A 27 44.86 13.40 10.08
C HIS A 27 45.33 11.96 9.85
N GLU A 28 46.29 11.62 10.71
CA GLU A 28 46.82 10.30 11.00
C GLU A 28 45.73 9.23 11.00
N TYR A 29 45.94 8.27 10.11
CA TYR A 29 45.26 7.01 10.00
C TYR A 29 45.49 6.19 11.29
N ASN A 30 44.55 6.27 12.22
CA ASN A 30 44.60 5.52 13.47
C ASN A 30 44.06 4.10 13.24
N SER A 31 44.91 3.20 12.75
CA SER A 31 44.66 1.75 12.67
C SER A 31 44.59 1.16 14.08
N ARG A 32 43.43 1.27 14.74
CA ARG A 32 43.18 0.48 15.95
C ARG A 32 42.54 -0.84 15.55
N ALA A 33 43.43 -1.82 15.48
CA ALA A 33 43.14 -3.23 15.45
C ALA A 33 42.20 -3.66 16.59
N ASP A 34 41.47 -4.73 16.28
CA ASP A 34 41.04 -5.79 17.18
C ASP A 34 40.23 -5.41 18.42
N ASN A 35 38.91 -5.57 18.29
CA ASN A 35 38.08 -6.15 19.35
C ASN A 35 36.87 -6.86 18.72
N LEU A 36 37.12 -8.04 18.14
CA LEU A 36 36.08 -9.04 17.93
C LEU A 36 35.89 -9.79 19.27
N PRO A 37 34.72 -9.72 19.91
CA PRO A 37 34.41 -10.65 20.99
C PRO A 37 34.19 -12.05 20.41
N GLU A 38 34.97 -13.01 20.90
CA GLU A 38 34.84 -14.44 20.62
C GLU A 38 33.40 -14.92 20.87
N SER A 39 32.77 -15.40 19.79
CA SER A 39 31.52 -16.14 19.86
C SER A 39 31.77 -17.48 20.57
N SER A 40 31.30 -17.59 21.81
CA SER A 40 31.16 -18.89 22.47
C SER A 40 30.02 -19.68 21.81
N PRO A 41 30.21 -20.97 21.48
CA PRO A 41 29.12 -21.80 21.00
C PRO A 41 28.22 -22.18 22.18
N ILE A 42 27.01 -21.61 22.23
CA ILE A 42 25.95 -22.07 23.13
C ILE A 42 25.33 -23.32 22.49
N ASP A 43 25.76 -24.45 23.02
CA ASP A 43 25.14 -25.76 22.85
C ASP A 43 23.77 -25.77 23.55
N ASN A 44 22.73 -25.35 22.83
CA ASN A 44 21.35 -25.55 23.25
C ASN A 44 20.77 -26.75 22.51
N GLN A 45 20.89 -27.89 23.16
CA GLN A 45 20.15 -29.11 22.85
C GLN A 45 18.67 -28.78 22.66
N ILE A 46 18.22 -28.93 21.41
CA ILE A 46 16.81 -29.03 21.05
C ILE A 46 16.29 -30.32 21.67
N GLN A 47 15.56 -30.20 22.78
CA GLN A 47 14.80 -31.30 23.33
C GLN A 47 13.51 -31.43 22.51
N GLU A 48 13.43 -32.49 21.70
CA GLU A 48 12.21 -32.90 21.00
C GLU A 48 11.07 -33.14 21.99
N PRO A 49 9.87 -32.56 21.78
CA PRO A 49 8.68 -33.02 22.46
C PRO A 49 8.19 -34.34 21.83
N LYS A 50 8.26 -35.39 22.64
CA LYS A 50 7.71 -36.73 22.41
C LYS A 50 6.18 -36.67 22.18
N PRO A 51 5.62 -37.40 21.19
CA PRO A 51 4.19 -37.47 20.99
C PRO A 51 3.54 -38.36 22.06
N GLN A 52 2.55 -37.83 22.79
CA GLN A 52 1.64 -38.64 23.59
C GLN A 52 0.42 -38.99 22.76
N ALA A 53 0.34 -40.27 22.40
CA ALA A 53 -0.89 -40.93 21.97
C ALA A 53 -1.80 -41.15 23.19
N THR A 54 -3.11 -40.93 23.01
CA THR A 54 -4.14 -41.50 23.87
C THR A 54 -5.37 -41.80 22.99
N GLU A 55 -5.43 -43.04 22.50
CA GLU A 55 -6.66 -43.82 22.34
C GLU A 55 -7.34 -43.91 23.73
N GLU A 56 -8.65 -44.02 23.95
CA GLU A 56 -9.75 -44.57 23.16
C GLU A 56 -11.10 -44.27 23.88
N HIS A 57 -12.19 -44.30 23.11
CA HIS A 57 -13.53 -44.80 23.46
C HIS A 57 -14.47 -44.14 24.50
N SER A 58 -15.62 -43.66 23.99
CA SER A 58 -16.98 -44.19 24.33
C SER A 58 -18.03 -43.56 23.38
N LYS A 59 -18.57 -44.32 22.41
CA LYS A 59 -19.84 -45.10 22.44
C LYS A 59 -21.12 -44.25 22.61
N ASN A 60 -21.81 -44.11 21.46
CA ASN A 60 -23.25 -44.23 21.18
C ASN A 60 -24.28 -43.86 22.26
N ASN A 61 -25.29 -43.07 21.85
CA ASN A 61 -26.67 -43.57 21.86
C ASN A 61 -27.60 -42.75 20.94
N GLU A 62 -28.08 -43.46 19.92
CA GLU A 62 -29.28 -43.22 19.14
C GLU A 62 -30.49 -43.74 19.94
N VAL A 63 -31.55 -42.94 20.10
CA VAL A 63 -32.89 -43.44 20.46
C VAL A 63 -33.96 -42.61 19.73
N GLN A 64 -34.76 -43.32 18.94
CA GLN A 64 -35.99 -42.91 18.25
C GLN A 64 -37.22 -42.93 19.17
N ASN A 65 -38.36 -42.47 18.63
CA ASN A 65 -39.77 -42.73 19.01
C ASN A 65 -40.37 -41.78 20.07
N THR A 66 -41.64 -41.33 20.03
CA THR A 66 -42.83 -41.61 19.20
C THR A 66 -43.92 -40.56 19.52
N ASP A 67 -44.69 -40.15 18.50
CA ASP A 67 -46.17 -40.09 18.41
C ASP A 67 -47.04 -39.55 19.59
N LYS A 68 -47.85 -38.50 19.33
CA LYS A 68 -49.34 -38.53 19.44
C LYS A 68 -50.04 -37.18 19.18
N ARG A 69 -50.77 -37.17 18.06
CA ARG A 69 -52.11 -36.62 17.72
C ARG A 69 -52.92 -35.90 18.81
N SER A 70 -53.51 -34.74 18.45
CA SER A 70 -54.97 -34.45 18.60
C SER A 70 -55.40 -33.24 17.77
N ASP A 71 -56.55 -33.41 17.12
CA ASP A 71 -57.25 -32.55 16.18
C ASP A 71 -57.68 -31.18 16.77
N THR A 72 -57.98 -30.16 15.95
CA THR A 72 -59.35 -29.80 15.50
C THR A 72 -59.43 -28.40 14.83
N VAL A 73 -60.24 -28.30 13.77
CA VAL A 73 -61.00 -27.14 13.20
C VAL A 73 -60.29 -26.10 12.29
N ALA A 74 -60.62 -26.18 10.99
CA ALA A 74 -60.60 -25.13 9.93
C ALA A 74 -61.71 -24.07 10.17
N PRO A 75 -61.80 -22.88 9.53
CA PRO A 75 -61.35 -22.56 8.15
C PRO A 75 -60.76 -21.14 7.96
N GLU A 76 -60.11 -20.89 6.82
CA GLU A 76 -60.43 -19.74 5.95
C GLU A 76 -59.58 -19.74 4.67
N THR A 77 -60.25 -19.49 3.55
CA THR A 77 -59.74 -19.69 2.19
C THR A 77 -59.53 -18.34 1.52
N LYS A 78 -58.30 -18.11 1.03
CA LYS A 78 -57.84 -17.17 -0.02
C LYS A 78 -58.05 -15.66 0.19
N PRO A 79 -56.96 -14.91 -0.01
CA PRO A 79 -56.97 -13.98 -1.14
C PRO A 79 -55.75 -14.15 -2.06
N GLU A 80 -56.01 -13.89 -3.34
CA GLU A 80 -55.10 -13.98 -4.47
C GLU A 80 -53.87 -13.07 -4.32
N LYS A 81 -52.68 -13.66 -4.42
CA LYS A 81 -51.43 -12.91 -4.56
C LYS A 81 -51.37 -12.27 -5.95
N LYS A 82 -51.69 -10.97 -6.02
CA LYS A 82 -51.16 -10.08 -7.07
C LYS A 82 -49.63 -10.12 -6.98
N CYS A 83 -49.00 -10.86 -7.88
CA CYS A 83 -47.56 -10.82 -8.10
C CYS A 83 -47.22 -9.50 -8.79
N LEU A 84 -46.90 -8.47 -8.00
CA LEU A 84 -46.25 -7.26 -8.51
C LEU A 84 -44.82 -7.64 -8.90
N THR A 85 -44.59 -7.66 -10.20
CA THR A 85 -43.29 -7.80 -10.84
C THR A 85 -42.42 -6.59 -10.46
N LEU A 86 -41.70 -6.70 -9.35
CA LEU A 86 -40.56 -5.83 -9.05
C LEU A 86 -39.46 -6.21 -10.06
N GLN A 87 -39.36 -5.43 -11.14
CA GLN A 87 -38.16 -5.37 -11.98
C GLN A 87 -37.01 -4.89 -11.10
N ASN A 88 -36.36 -5.85 -10.45
CA ASN A 88 -35.07 -5.67 -9.84
C ASN A 88 -34.07 -5.59 -11.00
N ASN A 89 -33.76 -4.37 -11.43
CA ASN A 89 -32.58 -4.09 -12.24
C ASN A 89 -31.35 -4.41 -11.38
N GLN A 90 -31.04 -5.70 -11.26
CA GLN A 90 -29.75 -6.16 -10.83
C GLN A 90 -28.78 -5.75 -11.93
N ASN A 91 -28.09 -4.63 -11.68
CA ASN A 91 -26.77 -4.42 -12.25
C ASN A 91 -25.92 -5.60 -11.78
N SER A 92 -25.88 -6.66 -12.60
CA SER A 92 -25.01 -7.80 -12.44
C SER A 92 -23.59 -7.33 -12.66
N THR A 93 -23.00 -6.71 -11.65
CA THR A 93 -21.55 -6.62 -11.54
C THR A 93 -21.09 -8.05 -11.35
N THR A 94 -20.59 -8.68 -12.41
CA THR A 94 -19.96 -9.98 -12.35
C THR A 94 -18.93 -9.94 -11.23
N GLN A 95 -19.16 -10.68 -10.15
CA GLN A 95 -18.14 -10.85 -9.11
C GLN A 95 -16.98 -11.59 -9.75
N THR A 96 -15.95 -10.84 -10.18
CA THR A 96 -14.73 -11.44 -10.71
C THR A 96 -14.01 -12.12 -9.55
N ASN A 97 -13.66 -13.40 -9.74
CA ASN A 97 -12.95 -14.21 -8.74
C ASN A 97 -11.52 -13.69 -8.45
N GLY A 98 -11.12 -12.60 -9.11
CA GLY A 98 -9.85 -11.90 -8.90
C GLY A 98 -8.61 -12.62 -9.45
N ASN A 99 -8.80 -13.82 -10.00
CA ASN A 99 -7.75 -14.59 -10.67
C ASN A 99 -7.46 -14.13 -12.11
N GLU A 100 -8.25 -13.17 -12.60
CA GLU A 100 -8.08 -12.52 -13.90
C GLU A 100 -6.84 -11.63 -13.89
N PHE A 101 -6.09 -11.68 -15.00
CA PHE A 101 -4.99 -10.75 -15.23
C PHE A 101 -5.54 -9.37 -15.57
N ILE A 102 -4.89 -8.32 -15.08
CA ILE A 102 -5.24 -6.97 -15.50
C ILE A 102 -4.69 -6.70 -16.90
N SER A 103 -5.33 -5.79 -17.62
CA SER A 103 -4.83 -5.36 -18.93
C SER A 103 -3.49 -4.60 -18.79
N VAL A 104 -2.66 -4.62 -19.83
CA VAL A 104 -1.42 -3.81 -19.92
C VAL A 104 -1.72 -2.33 -19.63
N GLU A 105 -2.82 -1.79 -20.18
CA GLU A 105 -3.21 -0.40 -19.98
C GLU A 105 -3.56 -0.11 -18.50
N SER A 106 -4.30 -1.02 -17.84
CA SER A 106 -4.60 -0.90 -16.41
C SER A 106 -3.32 -0.96 -15.56
N HIS A 107 -2.36 -1.79 -15.96
CA HIS A 107 -1.08 -1.93 -15.27
C HIS A 107 -0.23 -0.67 -15.40
N ILE A 108 -0.07 -0.14 -16.61
CA ILE A 108 0.63 1.13 -16.86
C ILE A 108 -0.03 2.26 -16.08
N ARG A 109 -1.36 2.37 -16.12
CA ARG A 109 -2.09 3.42 -15.40
C ARG A 109 -1.88 3.32 -13.89
N PHE A 110 -1.80 2.11 -13.36
CA PHE A 110 -1.49 1.89 -11.95
C PHE A 110 -0.13 2.47 -11.59
N LEU A 111 0.89 2.10 -12.36
CA LEU A 111 2.26 2.56 -12.18
C LEU A 111 2.37 4.10 -12.33
N GLU A 112 1.77 4.67 -13.37
CA GLU A 112 1.75 6.12 -13.62
C GLU A 112 1.03 6.89 -12.48
N SER A 113 -0.01 6.29 -11.87
CA SER A 113 -0.73 6.91 -10.75
C SER A 113 0.05 6.86 -9.43
N LEU A 114 1.01 5.95 -9.29
CA LEU A 114 1.79 5.78 -8.06
C LEU A 114 2.86 6.88 -7.90
N ILE A 115 3.49 7.29 -9.01
CA ILE A 115 4.51 8.34 -9.06
C ILE A 115 4.06 9.65 -8.36
N PRO A 116 2.93 10.29 -8.73
CA PRO A 116 2.51 11.53 -8.08
C PRO A 116 2.15 11.33 -6.60
N MET A 117 1.69 10.15 -6.20
CA MET A 117 1.45 9.83 -4.79
C MET A 117 2.76 9.81 -3.99
N MET A 118 3.81 9.19 -4.55
CA MET A 118 5.16 9.16 -3.94
C MET A 118 5.76 10.55 -3.81
N HIS A 119 5.65 11.38 -4.87
CA HIS A 119 6.12 12.78 -4.83
C HIS A 119 5.40 13.62 -3.77
N THR A 120 4.07 13.49 -3.68
CA THR A 120 3.28 14.28 -2.73
C THR A 120 3.55 13.91 -1.28
N LEU A 121 3.90 12.64 -1.02
CA LEU A 121 4.24 12.15 0.31
C LEU A 121 5.68 12.48 0.72
N GLU A 122 6.43 13.22 -0.10
CA GLU A 122 7.82 13.61 0.12
C GLU A 122 8.64 12.42 0.63
N THR A 123 8.61 11.31 -0.12
CA THR A 123 9.37 10.11 0.20
C THR A 123 10.67 10.06 -0.63
N PRO A 124 11.72 10.84 -0.29
CA PRO A 124 12.92 10.98 -1.12
C PRO A 124 13.71 9.69 -1.25
N THR A 125 13.51 8.71 -0.37
CA THR A 125 14.22 7.42 -0.43
C THR A 125 13.66 6.47 -1.49
N LEU A 126 12.68 6.89 -2.29
CA LEU A 126 12.06 6.05 -3.32
C LEU A 126 12.50 6.42 -4.75
N GLU A 127 13.64 7.12 -4.92
CA GLU A 127 14.18 7.45 -6.26
C GLU A 127 14.46 6.20 -7.11
N GLU A 128 15.08 5.17 -6.51
CA GLU A 128 15.35 3.90 -7.19
C GLU A 128 14.05 3.19 -7.58
N ASP A 129 13.04 3.24 -6.71
CA ASP A 129 11.73 2.67 -6.94
C ASP A 129 10.97 3.44 -8.04
N GLN A 130 11.09 4.77 -8.10
CA GLN A 130 10.54 5.57 -9.18
C GLN A 130 11.20 5.20 -10.52
N LEU A 131 12.53 5.10 -10.56
CA LEU A 131 13.25 4.68 -11.77
C LEU A 131 12.83 3.27 -12.21
N ARG A 132 12.59 2.36 -11.26
CA ARG A 132 12.05 1.02 -11.53
C ARG A 132 10.68 1.11 -12.18
N ILE A 133 9.77 1.90 -11.62
CA ILE A 133 8.42 2.13 -12.18
C ILE A 133 8.52 2.66 -13.61
N GLU A 134 9.34 3.68 -13.86
CA GLU A 134 9.52 4.29 -15.17
C GLU A 134 10.02 3.29 -16.23
N LYS A 135 11.02 2.48 -15.87
CA LYS A 135 11.55 1.40 -16.73
C LYS A 135 10.49 0.34 -17.03
N THR A 136 9.72 -0.07 -16.03
CA THR A 136 8.63 -1.05 -16.22
C THR A 136 7.55 -0.48 -17.15
N ILE A 137 7.19 0.80 -17.01
CA ILE A 137 6.25 1.46 -17.93
C ILE A 137 6.79 1.46 -19.37
N GLU A 138 8.07 1.80 -19.56
CA GLU A 138 8.70 1.81 -20.89
C GLU A 138 8.73 0.40 -21.52
N LYS A 139 9.08 -0.61 -20.72
CA LYS A 139 9.01 -2.03 -21.13
C LYS A 139 7.61 -2.39 -21.61
N PHE A 140 6.58 -2.07 -20.83
CA PHE A 140 5.20 -2.39 -21.20
C PHE A 140 4.70 -1.66 -22.45
N LYS A 141 5.15 -0.41 -22.65
CA LYS A 141 4.81 0.36 -23.86
C LYS A 141 5.48 -0.21 -25.13
N SER A 142 6.65 -0.83 -25.00
CA SER A 142 7.43 -1.34 -26.14
C SER A 142 7.08 -2.78 -26.51
N ILE A 143 7.02 -3.69 -25.53
CA ILE A 143 6.87 -5.13 -25.76
C ILE A 143 5.68 -5.77 -25.01
N GLY A 144 4.90 -4.99 -24.26
CA GLY A 144 3.80 -5.49 -23.44
C GLY A 144 4.25 -6.08 -22.10
N ASN A 145 3.34 -6.74 -21.38
CA ASN A 145 3.59 -7.31 -20.04
C ASN A 145 3.53 -8.84 -20.01
N GLU A 146 3.83 -9.53 -21.12
CA GLU A 146 3.59 -10.97 -21.24
C GLU A 146 4.30 -11.82 -20.17
N GLU A 147 5.50 -11.38 -19.77
CA GLU A 147 6.35 -12.02 -18.76
C GLU A 147 6.01 -11.58 -17.32
N GLU A 148 5.31 -10.46 -17.16
CA GLU A 148 5.10 -9.76 -15.88
C GLU A 148 3.61 -9.51 -15.64
N LYS A 149 2.76 -10.45 -16.07
CA LYS A 149 1.31 -10.34 -15.91
C LYS A 149 0.95 -10.41 -14.43
N ILE A 150 0.31 -9.36 -13.95
CA ILE A 150 -0.24 -9.33 -12.59
C ILE A 150 -1.73 -9.61 -12.59
N ARG A 151 -2.16 -10.38 -11.59
CA ARG A 151 -3.56 -10.69 -11.33
C ARG A 151 -4.20 -9.57 -10.51
N LEU A 152 -5.50 -9.40 -10.70
CA LEU A 152 -6.29 -8.46 -9.91
C LEU A 152 -6.21 -8.76 -8.40
N ASN A 153 -6.09 -10.02 -8.00
CA ASN A 153 -5.88 -10.38 -6.59
C ASN A 153 -4.53 -9.93 -6.05
N GLU A 154 -3.48 -9.87 -6.86
CA GLU A 154 -2.17 -9.35 -6.45
C GLU A 154 -2.26 -7.84 -6.23
N VAL A 155 -2.97 -7.12 -7.11
CA VAL A 155 -3.30 -5.70 -6.94
C VAL A 155 -4.09 -5.46 -5.65
N ARG A 156 -5.18 -6.21 -5.42
CA ARG A 156 -5.98 -6.07 -4.19
C ARG A 156 -5.17 -6.35 -2.93
N THR A 157 -4.32 -7.38 -2.98
CA THR A 157 -3.48 -7.79 -1.85
C THR A 157 -2.41 -6.75 -1.55
N SER A 158 -1.75 -6.19 -2.56
CA SER A 158 -0.73 -5.15 -2.36
C SER A 158 -1.34 -3.87 -1.78
N LEU A 159 -2.48 -3.43 -2.30
CA LEU A 159 -3.22 -2.27 -1.78
C LEU A 159 -3.68 -2.48 -0.34
N MET A 160 -4.22 -3.66 -0.02
CA MET A 160 -4.65 -3.99 1.34
C MET A 160 -3.45 -4.06 2.29
N THR A 161 -2.34 -4.66 1.87
CA THR A 161 -1.11 -4.75 2.65
C THR A 161 -0.59 -3.35 3.00
N CYS A 162 -0.48 -2.47 2.00
CA CYS A 162 -0.10 -1.08 2.21
C CYS A 162 -1.02 -0.38 3.22
N LEU A 163 -2.34 -0.47 3.02
CA LEU A 163 -3.31 0.15 3.93
C LEU A 163 -3.18 -0.37 5.37
N LEU A 164 -2.99 -1.68 5.56
CA LEU A 164 -2.82 -2.28 6.88
C LEU A 164 -1.51 -1.83 7.55
N MET A 165 -0.41 -1.72 6.80
CA MET A 165 0.87 -1.22 7.33
C MET A 165 0.72 0.21 7.84
N ILE A 166 -0.01 1.04 7.10
CA ILE A 166 -0.30 2.42 7.47
C ILE A 166 -1.21 2.49 8.69
N GLU A 167 -2.32 1.75 8.70
CA GLU A 167 -3.25 1.71 9.82
C GLU A 167 -2.57 1.30 11.14
N ARG A 168 -1.66 0.30 11.06
CA ARG A 168 -0.93 -0.22 12.23
C ARG A 168 0.19 0.69 12.71
N SER A 169 0.77 1.50 11.83
CA SER A 169 1.85 2.43 12.17
C SER A 169 1.34 3.78 12.65
N ALA A 170 0.08 4.13 12.36
CA ALA A 170 -0.53 5.38 12.77
C ALA A 170 -0.67 5.48 14.30
N LYS A 171 -0.05 6.51 14.90
CA LYS A 171 -0.04 6.79 16.34
C LYS A 171 -0.61 8.18 16.62
N LYS A 172 -1.21 8.37 17.80
CA LYS A 172 -1.69 9.71 18.22
C LYS A 172 -0.53 10.62 18.63
N GLU A 173 0.47 10.04 19.26
CA GLU A 173 1.64 10.77 19.76
C GLU A 173 2.71 10.81 18.68
N ILE A 174 3.23 12.01 18.42
CA ILE A 174 4.37 12.21 17.53
C ILE A 174 5.64 11.88 18.31
N VAL A 175 6.46 10.99 17.76
CA VAL A 175 7.80 10.73 18.29
C VAL A 175 8.68 11.93 17.94
N LYS A 176 9.33 12.54 18.94
CA LYS A 176 10.16 13.73 18.71
C LYS A 176 11.32 13.39 17.75
N GLY A 177 11.47 14.21 16.71
CA GLY A 177 12.56 14.10 15.74
C GLY A 177 12.31 13.12 14.59
N GLU A 178 11.08 12.60 14.45
CA GLU A 178 10.68 11.77 13.32
C GLU A 178 9.78 12.58 12.37
N ASP A 179 10.07 12.54 11.06
CA ASP A 179 9.18 13.08 10.05
C ASP A 179 7.91 12.24 9.98
N THR A 180 6.77 12.91 9.99
CA THR A 180 5.47 12.23 9.99
C THR A 180 4.49 12.89 9.05
N THR A 181 3.58 12.08 8.51
CA THR A 181 2.43 12.52 7.72
C THR A 181 1.15 12.18 8.45
N SER A 182 0.14 13.02 8.30
CA SER A 182 -1.21 12.76 8.80
C SER A 182 -1.80 11.50 8.14
N LEU A 183 -2.48 10.66 8.93
CA LEU A 183 -3.23 9.52 8.42
C LEU A 183 -4.37 9.98 7.51
N LYS A 184 -5.05 11.08 7.87
CA LYS A 184 -6.07 11.67 7.02
C LYS A 184 -5.48 12.11 5.68
N GLU A 185 -4.32 12.76 5.66
CA GLU A 185 -3.64 13.19 4.45
C GLU A 185 -3.25 12.00 3.57
N PHE A 186 -2.62 10.97 4.16
CA PHE A 186 -2.29 9.75 3.44
C PHE A 186 -3.55 9.11 2.82
N LEU A 187 -4.63 8.96 3.58
CA LEU A 187 -5.87 8.34 3.08
C LEU A 187 -6.54 9.17 1.98
N LEU A 188 -6.41 10.50 2.00
CA LEU A 188 -6.89 11.36 0.90
C LEU A 188 -6.10 11.11 -0.38
N LEU A 189 -4.77 11.07 -0.29
CA LEU A 189 -3.91 10.77 -1.44
C LEU A 189 -4.17 9.36 -1.97
N PHE A 190 -4.27 8.38 -1.08
CA PHE A 190 -4.54 6.99 -1.43
C PHE A 190 -5.93 6.82 -2.07
N HIS A 191 -6.96 7.52 -1.56
CA HIS A 191 -8.28 7.54 -2.17
C HIS A 191 -8.26 8.13 -3.58
N ASN A 192 -7.55 9.25 -3.79
CA ASN A 192 -7.42 9.87 -5.10
C ASN A 192 -6.65 8.98 -6.08
N PHE A 193 -5.58 8.33 -5.61
CA PHE A 193 -4.85 7.31 -6.35
C PHE A 193 -5.79 6.19 -6.82
N LEU A 194 -6.59 5.60 -5.93
CA LEU A 194 -7.54 4.54 -6.29
C LEU A 194 -8.58 4.98 -7.32
N ILE A 195 -9.07 6.23 -7.24
CA ILE A 195 -9.99 6.78 -8.24
C ILE A 195 -9.30 6.93 -9.60
N ALA A 196 -8.03 7.36 -9.62
CA ALA A 196 -7.26 7.55 -10.85
C ALA A 196 -7.07 6.23 -11.64
N LEU A 197 -7.05 5.08 -10.94
CA LEU A 197 -6.97 3.76 -11.57
C LEU A 197 -8.16 3.48 -12.50
N LYS A 198 -9.35 4.01 -12.19
CA LYS A 198 -10.61 3.73 -12.91
C LYS A 198 -10.88 2.22 -13.09
N MET A 199 -10.55 1.42 -12.07
CA MET A 199 -10.79 -0.02 -12.03
C MET A 199 -12.04 -0.29 -11.18
N LYS A 200 -13.15 -0.68 -11.82
CA LYS A 200 -14.43 -0.94 -11.14
C LYS A 200 -14.33 -2.04 -10.09
N GLU A 201 -13.41 -2.97 -10.30
CA GLU A 201 -13.12 -4.08 -9.42
C GLU A 201 -12.51 -3.66 -8.08
N LEU A 202 -12.12 -2.39 -7.96
CA LEU A 202 -11.61 -1.74 -6.74
C LEU A 202 -12.65 -0.80 -6.08
N ASP A 203 -13.88 -0.69 -6.60
CA ASP A 203 -14.90 0.24 -6.06
C ASP A 203 -15.22 -0.03 -4.58
N SER A 204 -15.23 -1.30 -4.16
CA SER A 204 -15.43 -1.68 -2.76
C SER A 204 -14.26 -1.22 -1.88
N PHE A 205 -13.04 -1.21 -2.43
CA PHE A 205 -11.84 -0.75 -1.75
C PHE A 205 -11.83 0.79 -1.64
N VAL A 206 -12.23 1.50 -2.70
CA VAL A 206 -12.48 2.96 -2.68
C VAL A 206 -13.50 3.31 -1.59
N ALA A 207 -14.62 2.58 -1.53
CA ALA A 207 -15.65 2.80 -0.52
C ALA A 207 -15.13 2.58 0.91
N ARG A 208 -14.27 1.58 1.12
CA ARG A 208 -13.61 1.33 2.41
C ARG A 208 -12.73 2.50 2.84
N VAL A 209 -11.85 2.98 1.97
CA VAL A 209 -10.98 4.13 2.29
C VAL A 209 -11.81 5.39 2.59
N LYS A 210 -12.88 5.61 1.81
CA LYS A 210 -13.84 6.71 2.06
C LYS A 210 -14.54 6.59 3.41
N TYR A 211 -14.88 5.38 3.85
CA TYR A 211 -15.43 5.14 5.18
C TYR A 211 -14.40 5.47 6.27
N MET A 212 -13.16 5.02 6.13
CA MET A 212 -12.09 5.34 7.08
C MET A 212 -11.86 6.84 7.22
N LEU A 213 -11.84 7.58 6.11
CA LEU A 213 -11.75 9.04 6.12
C LEU A 213 -12.89 9.69 6.91
N LYS A 214 -14.11 9.14 6.82
CA LYS A 214 -15.26 9.63 7.59
C LYS A 214 -15.15 9.32 9.07
N GLU A 215 -14.46 8.26 9.48
CA GLU A 215 -14.32 7.89 10.90
C GLU A 215 -13.27 8.74 11.64
N LEU A 216 -12.33 9.38 10.93
CA LEU A 216 -11.25 10.18 11.51
C LEU A 216 -11.67 11.54 12.13
N LYS A 217 -12.97 11.79 12.34
CA LYS A 217 -13.58 13.14 12.47
C LYS A 217 -12.96 14.14 13.45
N VAL A 218 -12.17 13.73 14.45
CA VAL A 218 -11.57 14.68 15.42
C VAL A 218 -10.18 14.25 15.93
N ASN A 219 -9.77 13.00 15.76
CA ASN A 219 -8.50 12.48 16.30
C ASN A 219 -7.66 11.89 15.18
N ASP A 220 -7.05 12.77 14.40
CA ASP A 220 -6.09 12.35 13.40
C ASP A 220 -4.87 11.70 14.05
N LYS A 221 -4.26 10.78 13.33
CA LYS A 221 -3.06 10.07 13.76
C LYS A 221 -1.92 10.44 12.82
N ASN A 222 -0.70 10.35 13.30
CA ASN A 222 0.49 10.57 12.49
C ASN A 222 1.16 9.24 12.18
N ILE A 223 1.71 9.15 10.98
CA ILE A 223 2.40 7.98 10.46
C ILE A 223 3.85 8.41 10.21
N PRO A 224 4.85 7.68 10.71
CA PRO A 224 6.23 7.90 10.32
C PRO A 224 6.43 7.81 8.80
N THR A 225 7.17 8.75 8.21
CA THR A 225 7.47 8.76 6.77
C THR A 225 8.13 7.45 6.33
N ARG A 226 8.99 6.86 7.18
CA ARG A 226 9.59 5.53 6.93
C ARG A 226 8.54 4.43 6.75
N ASN A 227 7.46 4.44 7.53
CA ASN A 227 6.40 3.45 7.39
C ASN A 227 5.60 3.64 6.11
N ILE A 228 5.45 4.88 5.65
CA ILE A 228 4.85 5.21 4.34
C ILE A 228 5.73 4.65 3.22
N GLN A 229 7.04 4.88 3.26
CA GLN A 229 8.00 4.35 2.30
C GLN A 229 7.90 2.83 2.20
N LEU A 230 7.96 2.12 3.33
CA LEU A 230 7.86 0.66 3.36
C LEU A 230 6.51 0.15 2.80
N ALA A 231 5.41 0.86 3.11
CA ALA A 231 4.10 0.50 2.60
C ALA A 231 3.99 0.67 1.07
N LEU A 232 4.54 1.76 0.53
CA LEU A 232 4.58 1.99 -0.92
C LEU A 232 5.51 1.00 -1.62
N GLN A 233 6.69 0.73 -1.05
CA GLN A 233 7.61 -0.30 -1.57
C GLN A 233 6.96 -1.67 -1.66
N SER A 234 6.11 -2.04 -0.69
CA SER A 234 5.37 -3.30 -0.74
C SER A 234 4.46 -3.41 -1.96
N ILE A 235 3.91 -2.29 -2.45
CA ILE A 235 3.14 -2.25 -3.70
C ILE A 235 4.09 -2.39 -4.88
N ILE A 236 5.17 -1.62 -4.91
CA ILE A 236 6.10 -1.54 -6.05
C ILE A 236 6.75 -2.89 -6.32
N VAL A 237 7.17 -3.61 -5.28
CA VAL A 237 7.77 -4.95 -5.42
C VAL A 237 6.83 -5.94 -6.11
N ILE A 238 5.52 -5.81 -5.94
CA ILE A 238 4.52 -6.70 -6.55
C ILE A 238 4.12 -6.21 -7.94
N ILE A 239 3.97 -4.89 -8.11
CA ILE A 239 3.35 -4.30 -9.30
C ILE A 239 4.38 -3.86 -10.35
N ALA A 240 5.63 -3.62 -9.96
CA ALA A 240 6.73 -3.35 -10.88
C ALA A 240 7.82 -4.41 -10.67
N PRO A 241 7.58 -5.69 -10.97
CA PRO A 241 8.53 -6.78 -10.73
C PRO A 241 9.89 -6.55 -11.39
#